data_AF-A0A968QYL8-F1
#
_entry.id   AF-A0A968QYL8-F1
#
_cell.length_a   1.000
_cell.length_b   1.000
_cell.length_c   1.000
_cell.angle_alpha   90.00
_cell.angle_beta   90.00
_cell.angle_gamma   90.00
#
_symmetry.space_group_name_H-M   'P 1'
#
loop_
_entity.id
_entity.type
_entity.pdbx_description
1 polymer ?
#
loop_
_entity_poly.entity_id
_entity_poly.type
_entity_poly.pdbx_seq_one_letter_code
_entity_poly.pdbx_strand_id
1 'polypeptide(L)'
;WSVRKTETATDTAAAGEGAASYKPMAKMARERADRGEMQGMAQDVFSGMNFLADGAVILPNLKPDEKGQIVIDRKLLGYHQHVHLLAADTINTLYQEISLPEVSVKKRDLRLAQAADSKKSLTEQRQISVIKAGEKSESRGESAEYNSIARVYQLMLTLNNNPDLQEFNFILRWNDSDDKQKREWYSKYACHELNLFLYHKDKKFFDQEILPHLRFKKDKTFMDLWLLGENLETYLAPWAFSRLNTAEKILLARRLPKERERIVKHIRQQFEMIPQDNETWYRLFDIALSGRAFDAEATGGMQMIDSVGEAEEMDSDLAMDESAAMKSEARTMAAPAPPPMMPKLAAEPEPEAMKDKKQMPAGGKEFFKGRSAERKAVRRFFRSPDKTQEWAENNYWHLPIESQNADLIKINAFWNEYANSDSQKLFLSGNFVYAAGNFTEMMLALAVLDLPITGCVKCDVLSVKNPVIIFHKEIREAAASEEKIPVMVTRNIFKADDRYRYEGNEKFDKFVQDEFLLDTAYGCQFLISNPTSSRRRFTAFLQIPEGAIPLNKGFYGKSIPIVLEPYSNQLAEYYFYFPKPAVSGKLRYGFPKMKKSWLRLRKSH
;
A
#
# COMPACT_ATOMS: atom_id res chain seq x y z
N TRP A 1 -21.87 17.16 -0.89
CA TRP A 1 -21.20 16.98 -2.21
C TRP A 1 -22.25 16.71 -3.28
N SER A 2 -21.97 17.00 -4.55
CA SER A 2 -22.93 16.81 -5.65
C SER A 2 -22.97 15.35 -6.12
N VAL A 3 -24.09 14.66 -5.96
CA VAL A 3 -24.25 13.24 -6.33
C VAL A 3 -24.59 13.09 -7.82
N ARG A 4 -25.45 13.98 -8.33
CA ARG A 4 -25.88 14.00 -9.74
C ARG A 4 -25.94 15.43 -10.25
N LYS A 5 -25.46 15.64 -11.48
CA LYS A 5 -25.66 16.88 -12.25
C LYS A 5 -26.60 16.53 -13.40
N THR A 6 -27.70 17.26 -13.56
CA THR A 6 -28.60 17.08 -14.70
C THR A 6 -27.92 17.50 -16.00
N GLU A 7 -28.05 16.70 -17.06
CA GLU A 7 -27.62 17.06 -18.41
C GLU A 7 -28.81 17.60 -19.19
N THR A 8 -28.84 18.91 -19.44
CA THR A 8 -29.80 19.54 -20.35
C THR A 8 -29.29 19.37 -21.78
N ALA A 9 -29.91 18.51 -22.58
CA ALA A 9 -29.71 18.46 -24.03
C ALA A 9 -30.80 19.30 -24.70
N THR A 10 -30.40 20.25 -25.55
CA THR A 10 -31.33 20.96 -26.43
C THR A 10 -31.51 20.16 -27.70
N ASP A 11 -32.68 19.54 -27.86
CA ASP A 11 -33.05 18.86 -29.09
C ASP A 11 -33.66 19.90 -30.06
N THR A 12 -32.98 20.17 -31.18
CA THR A 12 -33.52 21.00 -32.25
C THR A 12 -33.94 20.10 -33.40
N ALA A 13 -35.21 19.70 -33.41
CA ALA A 13 -35.80 19.03 -34.57
C ALA A 13 -35.99 20.03 -35.73
N ALA A 14 -35.59 19.65 -36.93
CA ALA A 14 -36.00 20.35 -38.15
C ALA A 14 -37.46 20.02 -38.48
N ALA A 15 -38.15 20.91 -39.22
CA ALA A 15 -39.55 20.71 -39.58
C ALA A 15 -39.74 19.43 -40.41
N GLY A 16 -40.37 18.42 -39.83
CA GLY A 16 -40.78 17.19 -40.51
C GLY A 16 -40.29 15.87 -39.89
N GLU A 17 -39.40 15.88 -38.89
CA GLU A 17 -38.89 14.64 -38.29
C GLU A 17 -39.52 14.35 -36.91
N GLY A 18 -40.07 13.15 -36.75
CA GLY A 18 -40.62 12.65 -35.49
C GLY A 18 -39.53 12.24 -34.51
N ALA A 19 -39.75 12.50 -33.22
CA ALA A 19 -38.79 12.31 -32.14
C ALA A 19 -38.25 10.87 -32.07
N ALA A 20 -36.95 10.71 -32.30
CA ALA A 20 -36.26 9.43 -32.18
C ALA A 20 -35.89 9.15 -30.70
N SER A 21 -36.23 7.95 -30.24
CA SER A 21 -35.94 7.45 -28.89
C SER A 21 -34.44 7.46 -28.58
N TYR A 22 -34.07 8.15 -27.50
CA TYR A 22 -32.74 8.17 -26.92
C TYR A 22 -32.28 6.76 -26.52
N LYS A 23 -31.13 6.31 -27.03
CA LYS A 23 -30.36 5.19 -26.46
C LYS A 23 -29.09 5.78 -25.81
N PRO A 24 -28.84 5.53 -24.52
CA PRO A 24 -27.60 5.97 -23.89
C PRO A 24 -26.42 5.25 -24.53
N MET A 25 -25.50 6.03 -25.10
CA MET A 25 -24.25 5.53 -25.65
C MET A 25 -23.34 5.13 -24.48
N ALA A 26 -23.16 3.83 -24.27
CA ALA A 26 -22.16 3.31 -23.36
C ALA A 26 -20.78 3.81 -23.82
N LYS A 27 -20.14 4.63 -22.99
CA LYS A 27 -18.73 4.99 -23.13
C LYS A 27 -17.91 3.73 -22.85
N MET A 28 -17.68 2.92 -23.89
CA MET A 28 -16.66 1.87 -23.84
C MET A 28 -15.31 2.58 -23.72
N ALA A 29 -14.72 2.47 -22.53
CA ALA A 29 -13.31 2.71 -22.31
C ALA A 29 -12.50 1.83 -23.27
N ARG A 30 -11.95 2.46 -24.31
CA ARG A 30 -10.87 1.89 -25.11
C ARG A 30 -9.55 2.36 -24.50
N GLU A 31 -9.24 1.83 -23.32
CA GLU A 31 -7.89 1.83 -22.77
C GLU A 31 -7.46 0.38 -22.61
N ARG A 32 -6.91 -0.17 -23.70
CA ARG A 32 -5.87 -1.22 -23.70
C ARG A 32 -5.57 -1.59 -25.15
N ALA A 33 -4.47 -1.06 -25.65
CA ALA A 33 -3.48 -1.79 -26.43
C ALA A 33 -2.38 -0.81 -26.86
N ASP A 34 -1.64 -0.29 -25.89
CA ASP A 34 -0.22 -0.02 -26.11
C ASP A 34 0.53 -0.14 -24.78
N ARG A 35 0.61 -1.38 -24.29
CA ARG A 35 1.77 -1.79 -23.51
C ARG A 35 2.66 -2.49 -24.51
N GLY A 36 3.47 -1.72 -25.21
CA GLY A 36 4.71 -2.24 -25.75
C GLY A 36 5.40 -2.98 -24.60
N GLU A 37 5.59 -4.27 -24.79
CA GLU A 37 6.57 -5.03 -24.03
C GLU A 37 7.93 -4.36 -24.28
N MET A 38 8.25 -3.35 -23.47
CA MET A 38 9.63 -3.18 -23.05
C MET A 38 9.96 -4.44 -22.26
N GLN A 39 10.43 -5.47 -22.98
CA GLN A 39 11.42 -6.37 -22.44
C GLN A 39 12.54 -5.48 -21.92
N GLY A 40 12.44 -5.14 -20.63
CA GLY A 40 13.58 -4.72 -19.87
C GLY A 40 14.57 -5.87 -19.97
N MET A 41 15.55 -5.73 -20.84
CA MET A 41 16.86 -6.30 -20.64
C MET A 41 17.39 -5.73 -19.32
N ALA A 42 16.95 -6.34 -18.22
CA ALA A 42 17.55 -6.23 -16.92
C ALA A 42 17.83 -7.67 -16.45
N GLN A 43 18.56 -8.40 -17.29
CA GLN A 43 19.45 -9.45 -16.84
C GLN A 43 20.89 -8.91 -16.78
N ASP A 44 21.07 -7.67 -16.35
CA ASP A 44 22.31 -7.35 -15.67
C ASP A 44 22.25 -8.04 -14.31
N VAL A 45 22.78 -9.25 -14.29
CA VAL A 45 23.27 -9.90 -13.08
C VAL A 45 24.44 -9.04 -12.59
N PHE A 46 24.16 -7.86 -12.03
CA PHE A 46 25.15 -7.15 -11.25
C PHE A 46 25.57 -8.11 -10.13
N SER A 47 26.85 -8.46 -10.13
CA SER A 47 27.45 -9.17 -9.01
C SER A 47 27.25 -8.28 -7.78
N GLY A 48 26.42 -8.74 -6.82
CA GLY A 48 26.17 -7.98 -5.61
C GLY A 48 27.50 -7.68 -4.91
N MET A 49 27.90 -6.40 -4.87
CA MET A 49 29.18 -5.96 -4.29
C MET A 49 29.17 -5.95 -2.76
N ASN A 50 28.39 -6.84 -2.14
CA ASN A 50 28.20 -6.95 -0.70
C ASN A 50 29.49 -7.37 0.05
N PHE A 51 30.51 -7.83 -0.69
CA PHE A 51 31.84 -8.14 -0.16
C PHE A 51 32.69 -6.89 0.08
N LEU A 52 32.30 -5.73 -0.45
CA LEU A 52 32.94 -4.46 -0.13
C LEU A 52 32.51 -4.02 1.27
N ALA A 53 33.46 -3.62 2.11
CA ALA A 53 33.16 -3.16 3.46
C ALA A 53 32.50 -1.78 3.49
N ASP A 54 32.85 -0.93 2.53
CA ASP A 54 32.38 0.44 2.41
C ASP A 54 31.55 0.59 1.12
N GLY A 55 30.44 1.31 1.19
CA GLY A 55 29.59 1.63 0.04
C GLY A 55 30.09 2.86 -0.73
N ALA A 56 29.47 3.16 -1.87
CA ALA A 56 29.84 4.30 -2.70
C ALA A 56 29.76 5.63 -1.92
N VAL A 57 30.77 6.48 -2.11
CA VAL A 57 30.79 7.84 -1.55
C VAL A 57 30.05 8.78 -2.49
N ILE A 58 28.99 9.42 -2.00
CA ILE A 58 28.22 10.43 -2.74
C ILE A 58 28.48 11.80 -2.12
N LEU A 59 28.96 12.74 -2.92
CA LEU A 59 29.17 14.14 -2.52
C LEU A 59 28.20 15.03 -3.30
N PRO A 60 26.95 15.22 -2.82
CA PRO A 60 25.96 16.00 -3.54
C PRO A 60 26.18 17.51 -3.37
N ASN A 61 25.70 18.29 -4.34
CA ASN A 61 25.56 19.76 -4.25
C ASN A 61 26.87 20.49 -3.88
N LEU A 62 28.01 20.03 -4.40
CA LEU A 62 29.29 20.71 -4.22
C LEU A 62 29.23 22.09 -4.88
N LYS A 63 29.52 23.13 -4.10
CA LYS A 63 29.53 24.51 -4.59
C LYS A 63 30.90 24.82 -5.20
N PRO A 64 30.96 25.32 -6.44
CA PRO A 64 32.21 25.82 -7.00
C PRO A 64 32.69 27.05 -6.23
N ASP A 65 34.00 27.27 -6.25
CA ASP A 65 34.61 28.50 -5.74
C ASP A 65 34.33 29.70 -6.65
N GLU A 66 34.86 30.88 -6.29
CA GLU A 66 34.72 32.12 -7.08
C GLU A 66 35.29 32.03 -8.51
N LYS A 67 36.04 30.97 -8.83
CA LYS A 67 36.62 30.69 -10.14
C LYS A 67 35.93 29.54 -10.87
N GLY A 68 34.83 29.00 -10.34
CA GLY A 68 34.11 27.88 -10.95
C GLY A 68 34.73 26.51 -10.69
N GLN A 69 35.71 26.39 -9.79
CA GLN A 69 36.43 25.15 -9.53
C GLN A 69 35.89 24.43 -8.30
N ILE A 70 35.84 23.10 -8.36
CA ILE A 70 35.48 22.24 -7.22
C ILE A 70 36.70 21.42 -6.86
N VAL A 71 37.20 21.60 -5.63
CA VAL A 71 38.34 20.84 -5.10
C VAL A 71 37.80 19.82 -4.10
N ILE A 72 38.03 18.54 -4.38
CA ILE A 72 37.63 17.42 -3.52
C ILE A 72 38.89 16.83 -2.88
N ASP A 73 38.94 16.76 -1.54
CA ASP A 73 40.03 16.08 -0.85
C ASP A 73 39.99 14.58 -1.17
N ARG A 74 41.09 14.03 -1.70
CA ARG A 74 41.25 12.61 -2.05
C ARG A 74 40.96 11.68 -0.86
N LYS A 75 41.15 12.15 0.38
CA LYS A 75 40.84 11.38 1.59
C LYS A 75 39.35 11.06 1.73
N LEU A 76 38.47 11.95 1.26
CA LEU A 76 37.01 11.76 1.32
C LEU A 76 36.55 10.60 0.44
N LEU A 77 37.29 10.31 -0.63
CA LEU A 77 36.99 9.21 -1.56
C LEU A 77 37.48 7.84 -1.02
N GLY A 78 38.28 7.81 0.05
CA GLY A 78 38.74 6.56 0.67
C GLY A 78 39.39 5.58 -0.31
N TYR A 79 38.94 4.32 -0.30
CA TYR A 79 39.45 3.24 -1.14
C TYR A 79 38.81 3.18 -2.54
N HIS A 80 37.92 4.11 -2.89
CA HIS A 80 37.21 4.12 -4.17
C HIS A 80 38.13 4.57 -5.30
N GLN A 81 37.93 3.96 -6.47
CA GLN A 81 38.79 4.12 -7.65
C GLN A 81 38.04 4.68 -8.85
N HIS A 82 36.78 4.30 -9.06
CA HIS A 82 35.92 4.86 -10.11
C HIS A 82 35.15 6.06 -9.54
N VAL A 83 35.42 7.24 -10.09
CA VAL A 83 34.75 8.50 -9.72
C VAL A 83 33.83 8.90 -10.86
N HIS A 84 32.54 9.00 -10.55
CA HIS A 84 31.52 9.51 -11.43
C HIS A 84 31.22 10.97 -11.06
N LEU A 85 31.47 11.88 -11.99
CA LEU A 85 31.17 13.31 -11.85
C LEU A 85 29.93 13.62 -12.67
N LEU A 86 28.90 14.14 -12.00
CA LEU A 86 27.66 14.58 -12.63
C LEU A 86 27.44 16.04 -12.29
N ALA A 87 27.36 16.89 -13.30
CA ALA A 87 26.98 18.29 -13.18
C ALA A 87 25.69 18.50 -13.98
N ALA A 88 24.63 18.98 -13.32
CA ALA A 88 23.34 19.22 -13.96
C ALA A 88 22.85 20.64 -13.64
N ASP A 89 22.31 21.31 -14.65
CA ASP A 89 21.50 22.52 -14.52
C ASP A 89 20.04 22.22 -14.96
N THR A 90 19.17 23.24 -15.08
CA THR A 90 17.77 23.05 -15.46
C THR A 90 17.55 22.57 -16.90
N ILE A 91 18.58 22.62 -17.75
CA ILE A 91 18.52 22.39 -19.20
C ILE A 91 19.57 21.35 -19.67
N ASN A 92 20.72 21.28 -18.99
CA ASN A 92 21.90 20.52 -19.39
C ASN A 92 22.32 19.52 -18.31
N THR A 93 22.87 18.40 -18.73
CA THR A 93 23.53 17.43 -17.86
C THR A 93 24.85 17.01 -18.49
N LEU A 94 25.93 17.15 -17.73
CA LEU A 94 27.28 16.76 -18.09
C LEU A 94 27.73 15.63 -17.16
N TYR A 95 28.26 14.57 -17.75
CA TYR A 95 28.75 13.40 -17.05
C TYR A 95 30.18 13.10 -17.48
N GLN A 96 31.05 12.85 -16.50
CA GLN A 96 32.43 12.46 -16.73
C GLN A 96 32.83 11.36 -15.74
N GLU A 97 33.59 10.38 -16.22
CA GLU A 97 34.16 9.34 -15.37
C GLU A 97 35.68 9.48 -15.31
N ILE A 98 36.23 9.30 -14.11
CA ILE A 98 37.66 9.33 -13.85
C ILE A 98 38.04 8.08 -13.06
N SER A 99 39.04 7.33 -13.54
CA SER A 99 39.64 6.21 -12.82
C SER A 99 40.88 6.66 -12.08
N LEU A 100 40.90 6.45 -10.76
CA LEU A 100 42.03 6.72 -9.88
C LEU A 100 42.95 5.49 -9.80
N PRO A 101 44.22 5.67 -9.39
CA PRO A 101 45.15 4.56 -9.17
C PRO A 101 44.62 3.51 -8.18
N GLU A 102 45.03 2.26 -8.37
CA GLU A 102 44.59 1.13 -7.55
C GLU A 102 44.98 1.29 -6.08
N VAL A 103 44.01 1.10 -5.19
CA VAL A 103 44.18 1.09 -3.74
C VAL A 103 43.56 -0.19 -3.20
N SER A 104 44.26 -0.84 -2.25
CA SER A 104 43.76 -2.07 -1.61
C SER A 104 42.39 -1.83 -0.97
N VAL A 105 41.40 -2.61 -1.41
CA VAL A 105 40.01 -2.46 -1.00
C VAL A 105 39.75 -3.25 0.28
N LYS A 106 39.10 -2.60 1.26
CA LYS A 106 38.66 -3.27 2.47
C LYS A 106 37.47 -4.17 2.17
N LYS A 107 37.63 -5.47 2.40
CA LYS A 107 36.60 -6.49 2.16
C LYS A 107 35.88 -6.86 3.45
N ARG A 108 34.57 -7.11 3.35
CA ARG A 108 33.74 -7.68 4.42
C ARG A 108 33.81 -9.19 4.35
N ASP A 109 33.92 -9.84 5.49
CA ASP A 109 33.74 -11.29 5.57
C ASP A 109 32.25 -11.63 5.38
N LEU A 110 31.96 -12.41 4.35
CA LEU A 110 30.61 -12.88 4.03
C LEU A 110 30.32 -14.26 4.61
N ARG A 111 31.21 -14.86 5.38
CA ARG A 111 30.93 -16.16 6.00
C ARG A 111 29.96 -15.99 7.16
N LEU A 112 29.18 -17.04 7.44
CA LEU A 112 28.47 -17.14 8.71
C LEU A 112 29.49 -17.18 9.86
N ALA A 113 29.60 -16.10 10.63
CA ALA A 113 30.61 -15.96 11.67
C ALA A 113 30.38 -16.90 12.88
N GLN A 114 29.12 -17.04 13.31
CA GLN A 114 28.74 -17.90 14.42
C GLN A 114 27.44 -18.61 14.10
N ALA A 115 27.44 -19.94 14.17
CA ALA A 115 26.22 -20.72 14.02
C ALA A 115 25.34 -20.61 15.29
N ALA A 116 24.04 -20.83 15.10
CA ALA A 116 23.11 -21.00 16.21
C ALA A 116 23.51 -22.21 17.07
N ASP A 117 23.29 -22.12 18.38
CA ASP A 117 23.51 -23.27 19.27
C ASP A 117 22.55 -24.42 18.91
N SER A 118 23.09 -25.48 18.33
CA SER A 118 22.36 -26.69 17.95
C SER A 118 21.62 -27.38 19.10
N LYS A 119 21.96 -27.09 20.36
CA LYS A 119 21.26 -27.64 21.54
C LYS A 119 20.01 -26.85 21.89
N LYS A 120 19.90 -25.60 21.43
CA LYS A 120 18.76 -24.73 21.69
C LYS A 120 17.78 -24.80 20.53
N SER A 121 16.50 -24.91 20.85
CA SER A 121 15.45 -24.79 19.83
C SER A 121 15.27 -23.32 19.49
N LEU A 122 16.03 -22.80 18.55
CA LEU A 122 15.89 -21.41 18.12
C LEU A 122 14.80 -21.28 17.04
N THR A 123 14.02 -20.22 17.13
CA THR A 123 13.02 -19.85 16.13
C THR A 123 13.10 -18.35 15.88
N GLU A 124 12.94 -17.94 14.63
CA GLU A 124 12.66 -16.54 14.32
C GLU A 124 11.26 -16.20 14.83
N GLN A 125 11.20 -15.25 15.74
CA GLN A 125 9.95 -14.74 16.29
C GLN A 125 9.71 -13.36 15.70
N ARG A 126 8.53 -13.19 15.10
CA ARG A 126 7.98 -11.89 14.72
C ARG A 126 7.12 -11.44 15.87
N GLN A 127 7.43 -10.28 16.43
CA GLN A 127 6.71 -9.73 17.55
C GLN A 127 6.41 -8.26 17.30
N ILE A 128 5.29 -7.84 17.87
CA ILE A 128 4.90 -6.45 17.96
C ILE A 128 4.99 -6.11 19.45
N SER A 129 5.87 -5.19 19.80
CA SER A 129 5.93 -4.64 21.16
C SER A 129 5.44 -3.20 21.17
N VAL A 130 4.55 -2.91 22.12
CA VAL A 130 4.14 -1.55 22.44
C VAL A 130 4.97 -1.09 23.63
N ILE A 131 5.71 -0.01 23.46
CA ILE A 131 6.60 0.56 24.48
C ILE A 131 6.01 1.89 24.93
N LYS A 132 5.78 2.03 26.23
CA LYS A 132 5.29 3.29 26.81
C LYS A 132 6.44 4.27 26.98
N ALA A 133 6.09 5.56 27.09
CA ALA A 133 7.07 6.61 27.32
C ALA A 133 7.94 6.29 28.57
N GLY A 134 9.26 6.32 28.39
CA GLY A 134 10.25 6.04 29.44
C GLY A 134 10.66 4.56 29.60
N GLU A 135 10.02 3.62 28.91
CA GLU A 135 10.43 2.21 28.91
C GLU A 135 11.55 1.95 27.89
N LYS A 136 12.43 0.98 28.18
CA LYS A 136 13.52 0.58 27.29
C LYS A 136 13.11 -0.58 26.40
N SER A 137 13.49 -0.53 25.13
CA SER A 137 13.41 -1.68 24.23
C SER A 137 14.69 -2.52 24.29
N GLU A 138 14.55 -3.84 24.33
CA GLU A 138 15.63 -4.80 24.12
C GLU A 138 15.39 -5.62 22.85
N SER A 139 15.32 -4.97 21.67
CA SER A 139 15.31 -5.68 20.40
C SER A 139 16.73 -5.80 19.84
N ARG A 140 17.27 -7.02 19.75
CA ARG A 140 18.60 -7.31 19.17
C ARG A 140 18.54 -7.77 17.70
N GLY A 141 17.40 -7.62 17.04
CA GLY A 141 17.12 -8.07 15.69
C GLY A 141 16.79 -6.92 14.72
N GLU A 142 16.24 -7.29 13.57
CA GLU A 142 15.67 -6.33 12.63
C GLU A 142 14.43 -5.69 13.24
N SER A 143 14.33 -4.36 13.22
CA SER A 143 13.20 -3.64 13.81
C SER A 143 12.79 -2.41 12.97
N ALA A 144 11.48 -2.14 13.00
CA ALA A 144 10.83 -0.95 12.48
C ALA A 144 9.99 -0.29 13.57
N GLU A 145 10.11 1.03 13.67
CA GLU A 145 9.53 1.82 14.77
C GLU A 145 8.48 2.80 14.27
N TYR A 146 7.27 2.67 14.81
CA TYR A 146 6.13 3.54 14.56
C TYR A 146 5.89 4.41 15.78
N ASN A 147 6.46 5.61 15.73
CA ASN A 147 6.42 6.59 16.81
C ASN A 147 5.46 7.76 16.55
N SER A 148 4.77 7.75 15.41
CA SER A 148 3.88 8.84 14.97
C SER A 148 2.77 8.35 14.07
N ILE A 149 1.69 9.12 14.01
CA ILE A 149 0.60 8.93 13.07
C ILE A 149 1.10 9.08 11.63
N ALA A 150 2.05 9.99 11.37
CA ALA A 150 2.64 10.14 10.04
C ALA A 150 3.23 8.83 9.49
N ARG A 151 3.98 8.07 10.31
CA ARG A 151 4.52 6.75 9.91
C ARG A 151 3.44 5.70 9.72
N VAL A 152 2.41 5.69 10.58
CA VAL A 152 1.28 4.77 10.44
C VAL A 152 0.48 5.08 9.16
N TYR A 153 0.25 6.36 8.89
CA TYR A 153 -0.40 6.86 7.68
C TYR A 153 0.36 6.44 6.41
N GLN A 154 1.69 6.61 6.39
CA GLN A 154 2.54 6.15 5.27
C GLN A 154 2.45 4.64 5.06
N LEU A 155 2.44 3.84 6.15
CA LEU A 155 2.26 2.41 6.02
C LEU A 155 0.88 2.05 5.46
N MET A 156 -0.18 2.71 5.94
CA MET A 156 -1.54 2.50 5.44
C MET A 156 -1.65 2.82 3.94
N LEU A 157 -1.04 3.91 3.46
CA LEU A 157 -0.96 4.22 2.03
C LEU A 157 -0.21 3.15 1.23
N THR A 158 0.83 2.56 1.82
CA THR A 158 1.60 1.47 1.19
C THR A 158 0.76 0.18 1.07
N LEU A 159 -0.07 -0.10 2.08
CA LEU A 159 -0.96 -1.25 2.10
C LEU A 159 -2.16 -1.07 1.17
N ASN A 160 -2.70 0.14 1.12
CA ASN A 160 -3.85 0.53 0.32
C ASN A 160 -3.67 1.95 -0.22
N ASN A 161 -3.34 2.05 -1.50
CA ASN A 161 -3.10 3.32 -2.19
C ASN A 161 -4.41 4.05 -2.51
N ASN A 162 -5.13 4.46 -1.46
CA ASN A 162 -6.43 5.11 -1.58
C ASN A 162 -6.27 6.62 -1.87
N PRO A 163 -6.87 7.16 -2.95
CA PRO A 163 -6.73 8.56 -3.32
C PRO A 163 -7.34 9.54 -2.30
N ASP A 164 -8.46 9.17 -1.64
CA ASP A 164 -9.08 10.00 -0.61
C ASP A 164 -8.13 10.14 0.59
N LEU A 165 -7.42 9.08 0.97
CA LEU A 165 -6.46 9.16 2.07
C LEU A 165 -5.32 10.13 1.74
N GLN A 166 -4.84 10.12 0.48
CA GLN A 166 -3.82 11.06 0.01
C GLN A 166 -4.30 12.51 0.03
N GLU A 167 -5.57 12.78 -0.32
CA GLU A 167 -6.16 14.12 -0.22
C GLU A 167 -6.18 14.62 1.23
N PHE A 168 -6.32 13.71 2.20
CA PHE A 168 -6.30 14.00 3.63
C PHE A 168 -4.90 14.09 4.27
N ASN A 169 -3.83 14.14 3.47
CA ASN A 169 -2.45 14.30 3.97
C ASN A 169 -2.25 15.59 4.80
N PHE A 170 -3.10 16.61 4.61
CA PHE A 170 -3.06 17.85 5.41
C PHE A 170 -3.15 17.60 6.93
N ILE A 171 -3.77 16.49 7.35
CA ILE A 171 -3.88 16.10 8.76
C ILE A 171 -2.52 15.95 9.43
N LEU A 172 -1.48 15.54 8.69
CA LEU A 172 -0.13 15.39 9.23
C LEU A 172 0.50 16.75 9.60
N ARG A 173 0.03 17.84 9.00
CA ARG A 173 0.49 19.21 9.25
C ARG A 173 -0.48 20.01 10.12
N TRP A 174 -1.56 19.38 10.59
CA TRP A 174 -2.64 20.06 11.32
C TRP A 174 -2.15 20.88 12.52
N ASN A 175 -1.21 20.32 13.30
CA ASN A 175 -0.68 21.00 14.48
C ASN A 175 0.25 22.18 14.15
N ASP A 176 0.82 22.19 12.94
CA ASP A 176 1.75 23.24 12.49
C ASP A 176 1.04 24.39 11.77
N SER A 177 -0.25 24.21 11.42
CA SER A 177 -1.06 25.19 10.70
C SER A 177 -1.73 26.21 11.60
N ASP A 178 -2.01 27.39 11.02
CA ASP A 178 -2.73 28.47 11.68
C ASP A 178 -4.25 28.20 11.75
N ASP A 179 -4.96 28.93 12.61
CA ASP A 179 -6.40 28.75 12.81
C ASP A 179 -7.24 29.13 11.58
N LYS A 180 -6.69 29.94 10.67
CA LYS A 180 -7.38 30.33 9.42
C LYS A 180 -7.37 29.16 8.44
N GLN A 181 -6.21 28.57 8.20
CA GLN A 181 -6.02 27.38 7.36
C GLN A 181 -6.80 26.19 7.92
N LYS A 182 -6.76 25.96 9.24
CA LYS A 182 -7.56 24.90 9.88
C LYS A 182 -9.05 25.02 9.56
N ARG A 183 -9.60 26.23 9.61
CA ARG A 183 -11.02 26.49 9.25
C ARG A 183 -11.29 26.28 7.77
N GLU A 184 -10.38 26.69 6.90
CA GLU A 184 -10.51 26.47 5.46
C GLU A 184 -10.51 24.98 5.10
N TRP A 185 -9.57 24.21 5.65
CA TRP A 185 -9.55 22.76 5.51
C TRP A 185 -10.80 22.11 6.08
N TYR A 186 -11.22 22.50 7.29
CA TYR A 186 -12.43 21.97 7.88
C TYR A 186 -13.66 22.27 7.01
N SER A 187 -13.78 23.49 6.48
CA SER A 187 -14.89 23.87 5.59
C SER A 187 -14.93 23.03 4.31
N LYS A 188 -13.77 22.61 3.78
CA LYS A 188 -13.68 21.77 2.58
C LYS A 188 -13.89 20.27 2.87
N TYR A 189 -13.35 19.81 4.00
CA TYR A 189 -13.22 18.38 4.33
C TYR A 189 -14.11 17.89 5.48
N ALA A 190 -15.14 18.64 5.86
CA ALA A 190 -16.04 18.25 6.94
C ALA A 190 -16.68 16.87 6.69
N CYS A 191 -16.38 15.92 7.58
CA CYS A 191 -16.91 14.55 7.60
C CYS A 191 -16.74 13.91 8.99
N HIS A 192 -17.39 12.76 9.23
CA HIS A 192 -17.32 12.01 10.49
C HIS A 192 -15.90 11.53 10.81
N GLU A 193 -15.13 11.12 9.79
CA GLU A 193 -13.73 10.72 9.92
C GLU A 193 -12.88 11.84 10.54
N LEU A 194 -12.94 13.03 9.94
CA LEU A 194 -12.20 14.21 10.40
C LEU A 194 -12.70 14.68 11.77
N ASN A 195 -14.01 14.67 12.00
CA ASN A 195 -14.60 15.06 13.28
C ASN A 195 -14.11 14.17 14.43
N LEU A 196 -14.07 12.85 14.22
CA LEU A 196 -13.55 11.93 15.24
C LEU A 196 -12.03 12.13 15.43
N PHE A 197 -11.28 12.33 14.35
CA PHE A 197 -9.85 12.61 14.43
C PHE A 197 -9.57 13.85 15.28
N LEU A 198 -10.26 14.96 15.00
CA LEU A 198 -10.08 16.22 15.73
C LEU A 198 -10.59 16.13 17.17
N TYR A 199 -11.65 15.35 17.44
CA TYR A 199 -12.11 15.08 18.80
C TYR A 199 -10.99 14.49 19.69
N HIS A 200 -10.18 13.58 19.14
CA HIS A 200 -9.07 12.95 19.88
C HIS A 200 -7.77 13.75 19.84
N LYS A 201 -7.47 14.44 18.75
CA LYS A 201 -6.16 15.08 18.53
C LYS A 201 -6.11 16.57 18.81
N ASP A 202 -7.19 17.30 18.58
CA ASP A 202 -7.31 18.74 18.80
C ASP A 202 -8.67 19.09 19.40
N LYS A 203 -8.85 18.69 20.67
CA LYS A 203 -10.10 18.88 21.41
C LYS A 203 -10.51 20.35 21.52
N LYS A 204 -9.54 21.27 21.57
CA LYS A 204 -9.78 22.72 21.65
C LYS A 204 -10.48 23.23 20.39
N PHE A 205 -9.94 22.91 19.22
CA PHE A 205 -10.56 23.27 17.94
C PHE A 205 -11.93 22.61 17.80
N PHE A 206 -12.05 21.33 18.18
CA PHE A 206 -13.31 20.61 18.13
C PHE A 206 -14.42 21.29 18.95
N ASP A 207 -14.12 21.68 20.19
CA ASP A 207 -15.13 22.29 21.08
C ASP A 207 -15.53 23.70 20.64
N GLN A 208 -14.62 24.45 20.01
CA GLN A 208 -14.86 25.83 19.55
C GLN A 208 -15.61 25.90 18.22
N GLU A 209 -15.19 25.14 17.21
CA GLU A 209 -15.68 25.27 15.84
C GLU A 209 -16.65 24.13 15.48
N ILE A 210 -16.30 22.87 15.76
CA ILE A 210 -17.05 21.69 15.28
C ILE A 210 -18.33 21.46 16.08
N LEU A 211 -18.24 21.52 17.41
CA LEU A 211 -19.32 21.18 18.32
C LEU A 211 -20.58 22.07 18.13
N PRO A 212 -20.47 23.40 17.92
CA PRO A 212 -21.62 24.22 17.53
C PRO A 212 -22.28 23.77 16.21
N HIS A 213 -21.50 23.44 15.18
CA HIS A 213 -22.03 22.99 13.90
C HIS A 213 -22.79 21.65 14.02
N LEU A 214 -22.27 20.71 14.81
CA LEU A 214 -22.93 19.44 15.06
C LEU A 214 -24.25 19.59 15.82
N ARG A 215 -24.34 20.57 16.74
CA ARG A 215 -25.58 20.83 17.50
C ARG A 215 -26.73 21.28 16.61
N PHE A 216 -26.44 22.11 15.61
CA PHE A 216 -27.43 22.66 14.68
C PHE A 216 -27.62 21.82 13.41
N LYS A 217 -26.95 20.67 13.31
CA LYS A 217 -27.17 19.75 12.21
C LYS A 217 -28.61 19.21 12.27
N LYS A 218 -29.30 19.27 11.12
CA LYS A 218 -30.71 18.87 11.00
C LYS A 218 -30.89 17.38 11.27
N ASP A 219 -30.21 16.54 10.48
CA ASP A 219 -30.31 15.08 10.56
C ASP A 219 -29.04 14.52 11.21
N LYS A 220 -29.11 14.26 12.52
CA LYS A 220 -27.98 13.73 13.30
C LYS A 220 -27.85 12.22 13.11
N THR A 221 -26.64 11.76 12.78
CA THR A 221 -26.31 10.33 12.72
C THR A 221 -25.82 9.81 14.08
N PHE A 222 -25.52 8.51 14.14
CA PHE A 222 -24.91 7.91 15.33
C PHE A 222 -23.61 8.63 15.74
N MET A 223 -22.73 8.91 14.78
CA MET A 223 -21.44 9.58 15.04
C MET A 223 -21.65 10.99 15.60
N ASP A 224 -22.60 11.74 15.06
CA ASP A 224 -22.92 13.08 15.55
C ASP A 224 -23.43 13.04 17.00
N LEU A 225 -24.37 12.14 17.30
CA LEU A 225 -24.92 11.97 18.65
C LEU A 225 -23.85 11.50 19.64
N TRP A 226 -22.95 10.61 19.20
CA TRP A 226 -21.84 10.14 20.02
C TRP A 226 -20.85 11.27 20.34
N LEU A 227 -20.51 12.10 19.35
CA LEU A 227 -19.61 13.25 19.50
C LEU A 227 -20.22 14.36 20.37
N LEU A 228 -21.53 14.59 20.28
CA LEU A 228 -22.28 15.53 21.12
C LEU A 228 -22.44 15.04 22.56
N GLY A 229 -22.33 13.72 22.78
CA GLY A 229 -22.59 13.10 24.09
C GLY A 229 -24.07 13.05 24.46
N GLU A 230 -24.94 12.96 23.46
CA GLU A 230 -26.38 12.74 23.66
C GLU A 230 -26.67 11.26 24.05
N ASN A 231 -27.93 10.96 24.38
CA ASN A 231 -28.34 9.60 24.73
C ASN A 231 -28.31 8.68 23.50
N LEU A 232 -27.63 7.53 23.60
CA LEU A 232 -27.47 6.54 22.54
C LEU A 232 -28.29 5.26 22.74
N GLU A 233 -29.16 5.19 23.75
CA GLU A 233 -29.96 4.01 24.09
C GLU A 233 -30.83 3.52 22.93
N THR A 234 -31.30 4.41 22.05
CA THR A 234 -32.05 4.07 20.83
C THR A 234 -31.28 3.09 19.93
N TYR A 235 -29.96 3.15 19.92
CA TYR A 235 -29.10 2.27 19.12
C TYR A 235 -28.89 0.88 19.74
N LEU A 236 -29.40 0.61 20.94
CA LEU A 236 -29.46 -0.73 21.52
C LEU A 236 -30.59 -1.57 20.93
N ALA A 237 -31.57 -0.95 20.27
CA ALA A 237 -32.64 -1.67 19.60
C ALA A 237 -32.06 -2.57 18.48
N PRO A 238 -32.51 -3.83 18.32
CA PRO A 238 -31.89 -4.79 17.41
C PRO A 238 -31.69 -4.29 15.98
N TRP A 239 -32.68 -3.58 15.43
CA TRP A 239 -32.63 -3.03 14.07
C TRP A 239 -31.59 -1.90 13.92
N ALA A 240 -31.53 -0.99 14.90
CA ALA A 240 -30.54 0.09 14.90
C ALA A 240 -29.13 -0.47 15.11
N PHE A 241 -28.98 -1.37 16.08
CA PHE A 241 -27.71 -2.03 16.38
C PHE A 241 -27.15 -2.82 15.20
N SER A 242 -28.01 -3.53 14.44
CA SER A 242 -27.57 -4.31 13.28
C SER A 242 -27.01 -3.46 12.14
N ARG A 243 -27.43 -2.19 12.04
CA ARG A 243 -26.97 -1.27 10.99
C ARG A 243 -25.65 -0.58 11.32
N LEU A 244 -25.30 -0.50 12.60
CA LEU A 244 -24.03 0.08 13.03
C LEU A 244 -22.84 -0.74 12.52
N ASN A 245 -21.82 -0.04 12.04
CA ASN A 245 -20.56 -0.66 11.68
C ASN A 245 -19.78 -1.10 12.94
N THR A 246 -18.69 -1.85 12.76
CA THR A 246 -17.94 -2.40 13.90
C THR A 246 -17.36 -1.30 14.80
N ALA A 247 -16.80 -0.23 14.23
CA ALA A 247 -16.24 0.88 14.99
C ALA A 247 -17.33 1.60 15.80
N GLU A 248 -18.49 1.87 15.20
CA GLU A 248 -19.64 2.48 15.86
C GLU A 248 -20.17 1.64 17.03
N LYS A 249 -20.27 0.30 16.85
CA LYS A 249 -20.62 -0.62 17.95
C LYS A 249 -19.64 -0.53 19.11
N ILE A 250 -18.34 -0.40 18.82
CA ILE A 250 -17.31 -0.24 19.86
C ILE A 250 -17.44 1.11 20.56
N LEU A 251 -17.68 2.19 19.81
CA LEU A 251 -17.91 3.53 20.36
C LEU A 251 -19.16 3.57 21.25
N LEU A 252 -20.23 2.87 20.88
CA LEU A 252 -21.42 2.67 21.70
C LEU A 252 -21.09 1.94 23.00
N ALA A 253 -20.34 0.84 22.94
CA ALA A 253 -19.90 0.07 24.10
C ALA A 253 -19.04 0.90 25.06
N ARG A 254 -18.23 1.82 24.54
CA ARG A 254 -17.41 2.74 25.35
C ARG A 254 -18.23 3.83 26.05
N ARG A 255 -19.32 4.29 25.41
CA ARG A 255 -20.20 5.32 25.99
C ARG A 255 -21.18 4.76 27.02
N LEU A 256 -21.57 3.49 26.91
CA LEU A 256 -22.54 2.81 27.79
C LEU A 256 -21.89 1.69 28.62
N PRO A 257 -21.36 1.98 29.82
CA PRO A 257 -20.65 1.00 30.64
C PRO A 257 -21.48 -0.26 30.99
N LYS A 258 -22.80 -0.10 31.20
CA LYS A 258 -23.71 -1.20 31.55
C LYS A 258 -23.82 -2.27 30.46
N GLU A 259 -23.74 -1.85 29.20
CA GLU A 259 -23.91 -2.72 28.03
C GLU A 259 -22.57 -3.14 27.40
N ARG A 260 -21.46 -2.58 27.88
CA ARG A 260 -20.11 -2.79 27.34
C ARG A 260 -19.75 -4.26 27.26
N GLU A 261 -19.92 -5.02 28.35
CA GLU A 261 -19.54 -6.44 28.38
C GLU A 261 -20.30 -7.27 27.35
N ARG A 262 -21.59 -7.00 27.16
CA ARG A 262 -22.44 -7.68 26.17
C ARG A 262 -21.95 -7.41 24.75
N ILE A 263 -21.69 -6.14 24.41
CA ILE A 263 -21.24 -5.74 23.07
C ILE A 263 -19.82 -6.25 22.78
N VAL A 264 -18.90 -6.14 23.73
CA VAL A 264 -17.51 -6.63 23.58
C VAL A 264 -17.50 -8.15 23.40
N LYS A 265 -18.34 -8.88 24.15
CA LYS A 265 -18.50 -10.33 23.97
C LYS A 265 -19.03 -10.67 22.57
N HIS A 266 -20.03 -9.93 22.07
CA HIS A 266 -20.55 -10.10 20.71
C HIS A 266 -19.44 -9.91 19.66
N ILE A 267 -18.64 -8.84 19.79
CA ILE A 267 -17.52 -8.55 18.88
C ILE A 267 -16.46 -9.65 18.93
N ARG A 268 -16.08 -10.10 20.13
CA ARG A 268 -15.11 -11.18 20.31
C ARG A 268 -15.59 -12.46 19.63
N GLN A 269 -16.85 -12.84 19.83
CA GLN A 269 -17.44 -14.02 19.19
C GLN A 269 -17.44 -13.90 17.67
N GLN A 270 -17.76 -12.73 17.11
CA GLN A 270 -17.68 -12.51 15.66
C GLN A 270 -16.24 -12.64 15.15
N PHE A 271 -15.25 -12.12 15.89
CA PHE A 271 -13.84 -12.26 15.54
C PHE A 271 -13.34 -13.71 15.61
N GLU A 272 -13.75 -14.47 16.63
CA GLU A 272 -13.38 -15.89 16.78
C GLU A 272 -13.92 -16.79 15.65
N MET A 273 -14.97 -16.37 14.96
CA MET A 273 -15.51 -17.06 13.78
C MET A 273 -14.69 -16.79 12.51
N ILE A 274 -13.82 -15.78 12.49
CA ILE A 274 -12.96 -15.48 11.34
C ILE A 274 -11.75 -16.41 11.37
N PRO A 275 -11.50 -17.20 10.31
CA PRO A 275 -10.34 -18.07 10.26
C PRO A 275 -9.05 -17.25 10.23
N GLN A 276 -8.09 -17.59 11.08
CA GLN A 276 -6.78 -16.94 11.07
C GLN A 276 -6.00 -17.28 9.79
N ASP A 277 -5.64 -16.24 9.05
CA ASP A 277 -4.75 -16.31 7.91
C ASP A 277 -3.34 -15.84 8.28
N ASN A 278 -2.49 -16.80 8.60
CA ASN A 278 -1.10 -16.55 8.98
C ASN A 278 -0.28 -16.00 7.81
N GLU A 279 -0.60 -16.37 6.56
CA GLU A 279 0.14 -15.90 5.39
C GLU A 279 -0.08 -14.41 5.18
N THR A 280 -1.34 -13.95 5.26
CA THR A 280 -1.66 -12.53 5.25
C THR A 280 -0.98 -11.81 6.41
N TRP A 281 -0.99 -12.36 7.62
CA TRP A 281 -0.28 -11.76 8.75
C TRP A 281 1.23 -11.62 8.51
N TYR A 282 1.90 -12.68 8.01
CA TYR A 282 3.32 -12.63 7.70
C TYR A 282 3.65 -11.58 6.64
N ARG A 283 2.83 -11.50 5.58
CA ARG A 283 2.98 -10.50 4.52
C ARG A 283 2.84 -9.08 5.08
N LEU A 284 1.78 -8.83 5.84
CA LEU A 284 1.51 -7.54 6.47
C LEU A 284 2.63 -7.14 7.45
N PHE A 285 3.12 -8.09 8.24
CA PHE A 285 4.23 -7.89 9.16
C PHE A 285 5.54 -7.55 8.42
N ASP A 286 5.88 -8.31 7.38
CA ASP A 286 7.13 -8.10 6.63
C ASP A 286 7.10 -6.77 5.85
N ILE A 287 5.92 -6.31 5.37
CA ILE A 287 5.74 -4.96 4.81
C ILE A 287 5.99 -3.89 5.89
N ALA A 288 5.40 -4.06 7.08
CA ALA A 288 5.62 -3.13 8.20
C ALA A 288 7.10 -3.08 8.62
N LEU A 289 7.77 -4.23 8.70
CA LEU A 289 9.20 -4.31 9.02
C LEU A 289 10.07 -3.62 7.95
N SER A 290 9.70 -3.78 6.68
CA SER A 290 10.40 -3.16 5.54
C SER A 290 10.15 -1.66 5.40
N GLY A 291 9.16 -1.10 6.13
CA GLY A 291 8.81 0.32 6.10
C GLY A 291 9.98 1.27 6.38
N ARG A 292 11.03 0.79 7.06
CA ARG A 292 12.28 1.54 7.33
C ARG A 292 13.09 1.86 6.06
N ALA A 293 12.96 1.07 4.99
CA ALA A 293 13.72 1.30 3.75
C ALA A 293 13.33 2.62 3.05
N PHE A 294 12.09 3.07 3.23
CA PHE A 294 11.56 4.29 2.60
C PHE A 294 12.06 5.58 3.29
N ASP A 295 12.45 5.52 4.56
CA ASP A 295 13.03 6.67 5.27
C ASP A 295 14.42 7.06 4.71
N ALA A 296 15.14 6.13 4.08
CA ALA A 296 16.45 6.40 3.47
C ALA A 296 16.34 7.16 2.14
N GLU A 297 15.21 7.03 1.43
CA GLU A 297 14.93 7.77 0.18
C GLU A 297 14.24 9.11 0.46
N ALA A 298 13.51 9.26 1.57
CA ALA A 298 12.86 10.52 1.94
C ALA A 298 13.82 11.69 2.24
N THR A 299 15.12 11.42 2.41
CA THR A 299 16.17 12.47 2.48
C THR A 299 16.58 13.05 1.12
N GLY A 300 16.00 12.58 0.01
CA GLY A 300 16.27 13.10 -1.33
C GLY A 300 15.03 13.15 -2.21
N GLY A 301 14.31 14.27 -2.19
CA GLY A 301 13.39 14.65 -3.27
C GLY A 301 11.91 14.35 -3.06
N MET A 302 11.26 15.12 -2.20
CA MET A 302 9.85 15.48 -2.39
C MET A 302 9.74 17.01 -2.24
N GLN A 303 10.22 17.73 -3.25
CA GLN A 303 9.86 19.13 -3.41
C GLN A 303 8.38 19.18 -3.76
N MET A 304 7.57 19.60 -2.79
CA MET A 304 6.19 19.99 -2.97
C MET A 304 6.16 21.05 -4.08
N ILE A 305 5.52 20.75 -5.21
CA ILE A 305 5.17 21.75 -6.21
C ILE A 305 4.06 22.60 -5.57
N ASP A 306 4.44 23.73 -5.01
CA ASP A 306 3.53 24.82 -4.72
C ASP A 306 3.09 25.44 -6.06
N SER A 307 1.97 24.95 -6.59
CA SER A 307 1.19 25.67 -7.58
C SER A 307 -0.23 25.79 -7.08
N VAL A 308 -0.44 26.78 -6.21
CA VAL A 308 -1.75 27.38 -5.98
C VAL A 308 -2.11 28.08 -7.29
N GLY A 309 -2.91 27.41 -8.12
CA GLY A 309 -3.49 27.99 -9.32
C GLY A 309 -4.56 28.99 -8.93
N GLU A 310 -4.21 30.27 -8.93
CA GLU A 310 -5.17 31.37 -9.01
C GLU A 310 -5.92 31.25 -10.34
N ALA A 311 -7.24 31.13 -10.23
CA ALA A 311 -8.14 31.19 -11.36
C ALA A 311 -8.42 32.67 -11.69
N GLU A 312 -7.87 33.15 -12.80
CA GLU A 312 -8.36 34.37 -13.46
C GLU A 312 -8.80 34.04 -14.89
N GLU A 313 -10.06 34.36 -15.18
CA GLU A 313 -10.62 34.43 -16.52
C GLU A 313 -9.93 35.55 -17.31
N MET A 314 -9.49 35.29 -18.55
CA MET A 314 -9.38 36.35 -19.56
C MET A 314 -9.58 35.80 -20.99
N ASP A 315 -10.58 36.39 -21.63
CA ASP A 315 -10.92 36.37 -23.06
C ASP A 315 -9.74 36.88 -23.91
N SER A 316 -9.49 36.25 -25.07
CA SER A 316 -9.11 36.97 -26.29
C SER A 316 -9.22 36.07 -27.54
N ASP A 317 -10.23 36.34 -28.35
CA ASP A 317 -10.20 36.11 -29.80
C ASP A 317 -9.00 36.85 -30.42
N LEU A 318 -8.29 36.22 -31.36
CA LEU A 318 -8.10 36.70 -32.76
C LEU A 318 -6.89 36.04 -33.47
N ALA A 319 -7.11 35.88 -34.79
CA ALA A 319 -6.16 35.79 -35.90
C ALA A 319 -5.74 34.40 -36.41
N MET A 320 -6.24 34.14 -37.62
CA MET A 320 -5.81 33.15 -38.60
C MET A 320 -4.38 33.41 -39.09
N ASP A 321 -3.67 32.36 -39.53
CA ASP A 321 -3.15 32.35 -40.91
C ASP A 321 -2.86 30.92 -41.42
N GLU A 322 -2.98 30.78 -42.74
CA GLU A 322 -2.86 29.59 -43.57
C GLU A 322 -1.40 29.09 -43.71
N SER A 323 -1.21 27.80 -44.02
CA SER A 323 -0.65 27.41 -45.33
C SER A 323 -0.23 25.94 -45.44
N ALA A 324 -0.42 25.44 -46.66
CA ALA A 324 0.39 24.44 -47.36
C ALA A 324 0.26 22.94 -47.01
N ALA A 325 -0.61 22.31 -47.79
CA ALA A 325 -0.46 21.03 -48.50
C ALA A 325 0.90 20.30 -48.42
N MET A 326 0.87 18.94 -48.43
CA MET A 326 1.07 18.13 -49.65
C MET A 326 1.48 16.66 -49.34
N LYS A 327 0.66 15.71 -49.83
CA LYS A 327 0.97 14.33 -50.29
C LYS A 327 1.57 13.36 -49.26
N SER A 328 1.40 12.03 -49.27
CA SER A 328 0.87 10.94 -50.09
C SER A 328 0.87 9.73 -49.11
N GLU A 329 0.27 8.55 -49.26
CA GLU A 329 -0.09 7.73 -50.40
C GLU A 329 -0.97 6.57 -49.84
N ALA A 330 -1.79 6.01 -50.71
CA ALA A 330 -2.79 4.99 -50.40
C ALA A 330 -2.19 3.61 -50.08
N ARG A 331 -2.89 2.83 -49.23
CA ARG A 331 -2.94 1.38 -49.39
C ARG A 331 -4.35 0.85 -49.13
N THR A 332 -5.01 0.54 -50.24
CA THR A 332 -6.24 -0.22 -50.40
C THR A 332 -6.11 -1.63 -49.85
N MET A 333 -7.13 -2.13 -49.15
CA MET A 333 -7.49 -3.55 -49.11
C MET A 333 -9.02 -3.71 -49.04
N ALA A 334 -9.45 -4.79 -49.66
CA ALA A 334 -10.73 -4.97 -50.33
C ALA A 334 -11.88 -5.43 -49.42
N ALA A 335 -13.11 -5.11 -49.84
CA ALA A 335 -14.36 -5.60 -49.29
C ALA A 335 -14.82 -6.88 -50.03
N PRO A 336 -15.39 -7.88 -49.33
CA PRO A 336 -16.20 -8.93 -49.96
C PRO A 336 -17.71 -8.56 -49.96
N ALA A 337 -18.40 -9.04 -51.00
CA ALA A 337 -19.77 -8.72 -51.41
C ALA A 337 -20.89 -9.46 -50.60
N PRO A 338 -22.17 -9.05 -50.72
CA PRO A 338 -23.26 -9.42 -49.81
C PRO A 338 -24.19 -10.54 -50.36
N PRO A 339 -25.04 -11.14 -49.50
CA PRO A 339 -26.24 -11.88 -49.92
C PRO A 339 -27.55 -11.25 -49.31
N PRO A 340 -28.78 -11.67 -49.69
CA PRO A 340 -29.71 -10.89 -50.53
C PRO A 340 -30.97 -10.34 -49.79
N MET A 341 -31.61 -9.29 -50.32
CA MET A 341 -32.99 -8.87 -49.99
C MET A 341 -33.98 -9.55 -50.96
N MET A 342 -35.19 -10.00 -50.57
CA MET A 342 -36.44 -9.24 -50.30
C MET A 342 -37.56 -10.28 -49.95
N PRO A 343 -38.77 -9.96 -49.40
CA PRO A 343 -39.56 -8.75 -49.70
C PRO A 343 -40.35 -8.11 -48.53
N LYS A 344 -40.63 -6.82 -48.66
CA LYS A 344 -41.80 -6.20 -48.03
C LYS A 344 -42.63 -5.46 -49.09
N LEU A 345 -43.91 -5.79 -49.05
CA LEU A 345 -44.98 -5.36 -49.94
C LEU A 345 -45.59 -4.05 -49.40
N ALA A 346 -45.93 -3.18 -50.35
CA ALA A 346 -47.00 -2.17 -50.32
C ALA A 346 -46.95 -1.02 -49.30
N ALA A 347 -46.61 0.17 -49.81
CA ALA A 347 -47.29 1.43 -49.42
C ALA A 347 -47.57 2.21 -50.71
N GLU A 348 -48.85 2.53 -50.92
CA GLU A 348 -49.43 3.30 -52.03
C GLU A 348 -49.16 4.82 -51.91
N PRO A 349 -49.37 5.60 -53.00
CA PRO A 349 -48.55 6.79 -53.30
C PRO A 349 -49.12 8.13 -52.80
N GLU A 350 -48.20 9.08 -52.64
CA GLU A 350 -48.45 10.53 -52.52
C GLU A 350 -49.08 11.12 -53.80
N PRO A 351 -49.93 12.15 -53.70
CA PRO A 351 -50.27 12.99 -54.84
C PRO A 351 -49.25 14.11 -55.05
N GLU A 352 -48.88 14.29 -56.33
CA GLU A 352 -47.93 15.25 -56.85
C GLU A 352 -48.29 16.72 -56.58
N ALA A 353 -47.25 17.51 -56.40
CA ALA A 353 -47.26 18.97 -56.26
C ALA A 353 -47.71 19.69 -57.54
N MET A 354 -48.67 20.60 -57.42
CA MET A 354 -48.91 21.64 -58.41
C MET A 354 -48.19 22.93 -57.98
N LYS A 355 -47.22 23.32 -58.80
CA LYS A 355 -46.41 24.53 -58.71
C LYS A 355 -47.28 25.77 -58.88
N ASP A 356 -47.30 26.63 -57.87
CA ASP A 356 -47.60 28.05 -58.08
C ASP A 356 -46.48 28.92 -57.50
N LYS A 357 -45.64 29.41 -58.40
CA LYS A 357 -44.64 30.45 -58.14
C LYS A 357 -45.37 31.78 -57.96
N LYS A 358 -45.73 32.12 -56.71
CA LYS A 358 -45.96 33.51 -56.32
C LYS A 358 -44.71 34.06 -55.64
N GLN A 359 -44.08 35.03 -56.31
CA GLN A 359 -43.03 35.86 -55.78
C GLN A 359 -43.44 36.45 -54.42
N MET A 360 -42.75 36.04 -53.36
CA MET A 360 -42.84 36.73 -52.08
C MET A 360 -41.98 38.00 -52.17
N PRO A 361 -42.48 39.17 -51.74
CA PRO A 361 -41.74 40.42 -51.81
C PRO A 361 -40.48 40.34 -50.95
N ALA A 362 -39.39 40.90 -51.48
CA ALA A 362 -38.06 40.97 -50.90
C ALA A 362 -37.97 41.92 -49.68
N GLY A 363 -38.90 41.83 -48.73
CA GLY A 363 -38.94 42.62 -47.49
C GLY A 363 -38.89 41.78 -46.21
N GLY A 364 -38.95 40.44 -46.31
CA GLY A 364 -39.00 39.57 -45.12
C GLY A 364 -37.66 39.35 -44.40
N LYS A 365 -36.51 39.58 -45.07
CA LYS A 365 -35.18 39.35 -44.46
C LYS A 365 -34.79 40.40 -43.42
N GLU A 366 -35.39 41.59 -43.46
CA GLU A 366 -35.10 42.66 -42.49
C GLU A 366 -35.93 42.52 -41.20
N PHE A 367 -37.17 42.03 -41.30
CA PHE A 367 -38.03 41.82 -40.13
C PHE A 367 -37.48 40.77 -39.15
N PHE A 368 -36.78 39.74 -39.66
CA PHE A 368 -36.05 38.76 -38.83
C PHE A 368 -34.66 39.23 -38.38
N LYS A 369 -34.01 40.16 -39.11
CA LYS A 369 -32.71 40.76 -38.72
C LYS A 369 -32.85 41.72 -37.55
N GLY A 370 -33.87 42.58 -37.53
CA GLY A 370 -34.12 43.53 -36.43
C GLY A 370 -34.36 42.83 -35.09
N ARG A 371 -35.18 41.78 -35.09
CA ARG A 371 -35.42 40.95 -33.89
C ARG A 371 -34.24 40.07 -33.47
N SER A 372 -33.25 39.85 -34.34
CA SER A 372 -32.04 39.09 -33.97
C SER A 372 -31.14 39.89 -33.03
N ALA A 373 -31.02 41.21 -33.27
CA ALA A 373 -30.30 42.11 -32.39
C ALA A 373 -31.01 42.25 -31.02
N GLU A 374 -32.34 42.38 -31.02
CA GLU A 374 -33.15 42.38 -29.79
C GLU A 374 -33.06 41.02 -29.04
N ARG A 375 -33.11 39.88 -29.75
CA ARG A 375 -32.90 38.55 -29.15
C ARG A 375 -31.49 38.36 -28.60
N LYS A 376 -30.45 38.91 -29.25
CA LYS A 376 -29.07 38.94 -28.72
C LYS A 376 -28.96 39.82 -27.48
N ALA A 377 -29.64 40.96 -27.45
CA ALA A 377 -29.68 41.85 -26.29
C ALA A 377 -30.43 41.20 -25.11
N VAL A 378 -31.55 40.51 -25.34
CA VAL A 378 -32.29 39.76 -24.31
C VAL A 378 -31.50 38.53 -23.83
N ARG A 379 -30.77 37.83 -24.72
CA ARG A 379 -29.86 36.73 -24.34
C ARG A 379 -28.71 37.16 -23.44
N ARG A 380 -28.23 38.42 -23.52
CA ARG A 380 -27.21 38.95 -22.60
C ARG A 380 -27.72 39.06 -21.16
N PHE A 381 -29.03 39.23 -20.96
CA PHE A 381 -29.65 39.25 -19.63
C PHE A 381 -30.15 37.87 -19.17
N PHE A 382 -30.26 36.90 -20.08
CA PHE A 382 -30.63 35.53 -19.74
C PHE A 382 -29.40 34.73 -19.32
N ARG A 383 -29.20 34.57 -18.01
CA ARG A 383 -28.35 33.50 -17.47
C ARG A 383 -29.19 32.22 -17.42
N SER A 384 -28.74 31.18 -18.11
CA SER A 384 -29.35 29.86 -17.91
C SER A 384 -29.20 29.50 -16.44
N PRO A 385 -30.27 29.09 -15.73
CA PRO A 385 -30.12 28.61 -14.37
C PRO A 385 -29.11 27.48 -14.36
N ASP A 386 -28.24 27.46 -13.34
CA ASP A 386 -27.30 26.37 -13.16
C ASP A 386 -28.04 25.04 -13.14
N LYS A 387 -27.39 23.99 -13.67
CA LYS A 387 -27.94 22.63 -13.67
C LYS A 387 -28.34 22.27 -12.25
N THR A 388 -29.60 21.86 -12.06
CA THR A 388 -30.07 21.38 -10.76
C THR A 388 -29.17 20.23 -10.32
N GLN A 389 -28.50 20.41 -9.18
CA GLN A 389 -27.62 19.42 -8.57
C GLN A 389 -28.34 18.77 -7.40
N GLU A 390 -28.22 17.45 -7.29
CA GLU A 390 -28.60 16.73 -6.10
C GLU A 390 -27.44 16.80 -5.10
N TRP A 391 -27.70 17.36 -3.92
CA TRP A 391 -26.72 17.50 -2.85
C TRP A 391 -26.93 16.43 -1.80
N ALA A 392 -25.87 15.69 -1.47
CA ALA A 392 -25.84 14.82 -0.30
C ALA A 392 -25.02 15.46 0.82
N GLU A 393 -25.47 15.25 2.06
CA GLU A 393 -24.68 15.57 3.24
C GLU A 393 -23.43 14.69 3.30
N ASN A 394 -22.33 15.29 3.74
CA ASN A 394 -21.05 14.61 3.87
C ASN A 394 -20.92 14.05 5.29
N ASN A 395 -21.65 12.97 5.56
CA ASN A 395 -21.53 12.21 6.81
C ASN A 395 -20.16 11.53 6.83
N TYR A 396 -20.08 10.32 6.30
CA TYR A 396 -18.80 9.74 5.90
C TYR A 396 -18.37 10.32 4.56
N TRP A 397 -17.06 10.54 4.39
CA TRP A 397 -16.49 11.23 3.23
C TRP A 397 -16.94 10.60 1.91
N HIS A 398 -17.67 11.37 1.08
CA HIS A 398 -18.15 10.96 -0.25
C HIS A 398 -18.90 9.61 -0.28
N LEU A 399 -19.58 9.25 0.82
CA LEU A 399 -20.36 8.02 0.90
C LEU A 399 -21.86 8.29 0.98
N PRO A 400 -22.70 7.73 0.08
CA PRO A 400 -24.14 7.87 0.16
C PRO A 400 -24.69 7.10 1.38
N ILE A 401 -25.85 7.52 1.88
CA ILE A 401 -26.46 6.96 3.11
C ILE A 401 -26.68 5.44 3.01
N GLU A 402 -26.99 4.91 1.84
CA GLU A 402 -27.19 3.47 1.60
C GLU A 402 -25.91 2.64 1.80
N SER A 403 -24.75 3.26 1.53
CA SER A 403 -23.43 2.64 1.72
C SER A 403 -22.90 2.78 3.15
N GLN A 404 -23.57 3.56 4.00
CA GLN A 404 -23.23 3.73 5.42
C GLN A 404 -23.91 2.63 6.25
N ASN A 405 -23.47 1.39 6.01
CA ASN A 405 -24.05 0.19 6.62
C ASN A 405 -23.02 -0.58 7.47
N ALA A 406 -23.45 -1.69 8.06
CA ALA A 406 -22.61 -2.47 8.96
C ALA A 406 -21.36 -3.07 8.29
N ASP A 407 -21.39 -3.24 6.97
CA ASP A 407 -20.28 -3.79 6.18
C ASP A 407 -19.21 -2.75 5.84
N LEU A 408 -19.46 -1.45 6.10
CA LEU A 408 -18.48 -0.39 5.88
C LEU A 408 -17.21 -0.64 6.69
N ILE A 409 -17.32 -1.06 7.95
CA ILE A 409 -16.17 -1.45 8.77
C ILE A 409 -16.43 -2.81 9.39
N LYS A 410 -15.68 -3.80 8.93
CA LYS A 410 -15.76 -5.19 9.40
C LYS A 410 -14.85 -5.41 10.61
N ILE A 411 -15.16 -6.46 11.37
CA ILE A 411 -14.34 -6.84 12.52
C ILE A 411 -13.00 -7.43 12.06
N ASN A 412 -11.93 -6.92 12.66
CA ASN A 412 -10.55 -7.38 12.49
C ASN A 412 -9.82 -7.39 13.84
N ALA A 413 -8.55 -7.77 13.85
CA ALA A 413 -7.76 -7.85 15.08
C ALA A 413 -7.62 -6.49 15.79
N PHE A 414 -7.49 -5.39 15.02
CA PHE A 414 -7.39 -4.03 15.56
C PHE A 414 -8.66 -3.61 16.30
N TRP A 415 -9.82 -3.75 15.65
CA TRP A 415 -11.10 -3.38 16.25
C TRP A 415 -11.47 -4.30 17.43
N ASN A 416 -11.13 -5.60 17.37
CA ASN A 416 -11.30 -6.49 18.51
C ASN A 416 -10.44 -6.04 19.70
N GLU A 417 -9.18 -5.66 19.48
CA GLU A 417 -8.31 -5.14 20.55
C GLU A 417 -8.85 -3.80 21.11
N TYR A 418 -9.33 -2.91 20.24
CA TYR A 418 -9.94 -1.64 20.64
C TYR A 418 -11.22 -1.81 21.47
N ALA A 419 -12.02 -2.83 21.16
CA ALA A 419 -13.22 -3.18 21.92
C ALA A 419 -12.87 -3.65 23.34
N ASN A 420 -11.82 -4.47 23.48
CA ASN A 420 -11.38 -5.03 24.75
C ASN A 420 -10.56 -4.03 25.58
N SER A 421 -9.98 -3.00 24.97
CA SER A 421 -9.16 -2.02 25.68
C SER A 421 -9.99 -1.10 26.58
N ASP A 422 -9.32 -0.58 27.59
CA ASP A 422 -9.89 0.36 28.55
C ASP A 422 -9.93 1.76 27.93
N SER A 423 -11.09 2.41 27.96
CA SER A 423 -11.29 3.75 27.38
C SER A 423 -10.55 4.85 28.14
N GLN A 424 -10.08 4.59 29.36
CA GLN A 424 -9.32 5.55 30.16
C GLN A 424 -7.80 5.48 29.92
N LYS A 425 -7.31 4.46 29.22
CA LYS A 425 -5.89 4.24 28.96
C LYS A 425 -5.55 4.58 27.52
N LEU A 426 -4.29 4.98 27.30
CA LEU A 426 -3.74 5.18 25.96
C LEU A 426 -3.91 3.89 25.14
N PHE A 427 -4.52 4.02 23.98
CA PHE A 427 -4.73 2.92 23.06
C PHE A 427 -3.63 2.89 22.00
N LEU A 428 -2.82 1.83 22.07
CA LEU A 428 -1.74 1.55 21.16
C LEU A 428 -1.86 0.08 20.76
N SER A 429 -1.91 -0.19 19.47
CA SER A 429 -2.05 -1.54 18.95
C SER A 429 -1.27 -1.64 17.65
N GLY A 430 -0.35 -2.60 17.52
CA GLY A 430 0.29 -2.87 16.23
C GLY A 430 -0.58 -3.68 15.28
N ASN A 431 -1.81 -4.04 15.66
CA ASN A 431 -2.77 -4.63 14.74
C ASN A 431 -3.35 -3.60 13.76
N PHE A 432 -2.95 -2.31 13.84
CA PHE A 432 -3.39 -1.25 12.92
C PHE A 432 -3.17 -1.61 11.44
N VAL A 433 -2.24 -2.52 11.15
CA VAL A 433 -1.96 -3.06 9.81
C VAL A 433 -3.18 -3.74 9.18
N TYR A 434 -4.13 -4.21 9.99
CA TYR A 434 -5.41 -4.77 9.52
C TYR A 434 -6.47 -3.72 9.22
N ALA A 435 -6.32 -2.49 9.71
CA ALA A 435 -7.28 -1.40 9.55
C ALA A 435 -7.01 -0.56 8.28
N ALA A 436 -6.73 -1.24 7.17
CA ALA A 436 -6.39 -0.63 5.88
C ALA A 436 -7.40 -0.98 4.76
N GLY A 437 -8.62 -1.41 5.11
CA GLY A 437 -9.61 -1.88 4.13
C GLY A 437 -10.22 -0.77 3.27
N ASN A 438 -10.54 0.36 3.87
CA ASN A 438 -11.10 1.54 3.19
C ASN A 438 -10.70 2.85 3.87
N PHE A 439 -11.01 3.98 3.22
CA PHE A 439 -10.69 5.32 3.72
C PHE A 439 -11.22 5.56 5.14
N THR A 440 -12.51 5.28 5.37
CA THR A 440 -13.13 5.49 6.67
C THR A 440 -12.44 4.68 7.76
N GLU A 441 -12.18 3.40 7.54
CA GLU A 441 -11.49 2.53 8.49
C GLU A 441 -10.09 3.04 8.83
N MET A 442 -9.31 3.43 7.81
CA MET A 442 -7.97 3.99 7.99
C MET A 442 -8.01 5.26 8.84
N MET A 443 -8.92 6.18 8.51
CA MET A 443 -9.07 7.44 9.23
C MET A 443 -9.53 7.25 10.69
N LEU A 444 -10.51 6.38 10.94
CA LEU A 444 -10.96 6.11 12.31
C LEU A 444 -9.85 5.40 13.12
N ALA A 445 -9.06 4.52 12.51
CA ALA A 445 -7.91 3.91 13.17
C ALA A 445 -6.83 4.94 13.54
N LEU A 446 -6.52 5.89 12.64
CA LEU A 446 -5.59 7.00 12.92
C LEU A 446 -6.11 7.93 14.03
N ALA A 447 -7.42 8.17 14.08
CA ALA A 447 -8.06 8.99 15.11
C ALA A 447 -7.91 8.37 16.50
N VAL A 448 -8.12 7.05 16.58
CA VAL A 448 -8.21 6.29 17.82
C VAL A 448 -6.84 5.87 18.38
N LEU A 449 -5.82 5.75 17.54
CA LEU A 449 -4.45 5.43 17.98
C LEU A 449 -3.84 6.61 18.73
N ASP A 450 -3.43 6.42 19.99
CA ASP A 450 -2.83 7.45 20.83
C ASP A 450 -1.34 7.69 20.55
N LEU A 451 -1.00 7.84 19.27
CA LEU A 451 0.31 8.31 18.80
C LEU A 451 0.28 9.83 18.54
N PRO A 452 1.43 10.52 18.65
CA PRO A 452 1.55 11.92 18.25
C PRO A 452 1.43 12.06 16.73
N ILE A 453 0.89 13.18 16.24
CA ILE A 453 0.77 13.45 14.79
C ILE A 453 2.16 13.44 14.14
N THR A 454 3.05 14.28 14.69
CA THR A 454 4.45 14.39 14.26
C THR A 454 5.35 13.71 15.29
N GLY A 455 6.16 12.76 14.82
CA GLY A 455 7.13 12.02 15.66
C GLY A 455 8.48 12.72 15.74
N CYS A 456 9.33 12.23 16.64
CA CYS A 456 10.75 12.59 16.60
C CYS A 456 11.44 11.80 15.48
N VAL A 457 12.15 12.51 14.59
CA VAL A 457 12.87 11.92 13.43
C VAL A 457 14.02 10.99 13.87
N LYS A 458 14.53 11.17 15.10
CA LYS A 458 15.60 10.34 15.70
C LYS A 458 15.34 10.14 17.19
N CYS A 459 14.37 9.29 17.53
CA CYS A 459 14.30 8.76 18.89
C CYS A 459 15.40 7.71 19.05
N ASP A 460 16.39 7.97 19.90
CA ASP A 460 17.28 6.91 20.34
C ASP A 460 16.44 5.88 21.12
N VAL A 461 16.52 4.61 20.72
CA VAL A 461 15.72 3.47 21.22
C VAL A 461 15.82 3.29 22.75
N LEU A 462 16.81 3.94 23.37
CA LEU A 462 17.15 3.81 24.79
C LEU A 462 16.40 4.78 25.71
N SER A 463 15.68 5.78 25.18
CA SER A 463 14.83 6.68 25.97
C SER A 463 13.70 7.25 25.13
N VAL A 464 12.60 6.51 25.07
CA VAL A 464 11.45 6.89 24.26
C VAL A 464 10.62 7.92 25.02
N LYS A 465 10.65 9.20 24.59
CA LYS A 465 9.86 10.27 25.23
C LYS A 465 8.35 10.14 24.98
N ASN A 466 7.97 9.45 23.90
CA ASN A 466 6.59 9.23 23.46
C ASN A 466 6.30 7.72 23.35
N PRO A 467 5.04 7.27 23.36
CA PRO A 467 4.73 5.87 23.09
C PRO A 467 5.17 5.44 21.67
N VAL A 468 5.66 4.22 21.52
CA VAL A 468 6.13 3.66 20.24
C VAL A 468 5.65 2.23 20.05
N ILE A 469 5.27 1.91 18.82
CA ILE A 469 4.97 0.54 18.40
C ILE A 469 6.17 0.03 17.60
N ILE A 470 6.77 -1.08 18.03
CA ILE A 470 7.93 -1.67 17.39
C ILE A 470 7.53 -3.01 16.78
N PHE A 471 7.79 -3.15 15.48
CA PHE A 471 7.77 -4.43 14.79
C PHE A 471 9.20 -4.93 14.77
N HIS A 472 9.44 -6.10 15.35
CA HIS A 472 10.78 -6.66 15.36
C HIS A 472 10.78 -8.16 15.08
N LYS A 473 11.84 -8.56 14.40
CA LYS A 473 12.12 -9.91 13.99
C LYS A 473 13.46 -10.33 14.57
N GLU A 474 13.42 -11.30 15.46
CA GLU A 474 14.59 -11.75 16.20
C GLU A 474 14.61 -13.26 16.38
N ILE A 475 15.80 -13.83 16.47
CA ILE A 475 15.99 -15.24 16.76
C ILE A 475 16.00 -15.41 18.27
N ARG A 476 14.96 -16.06 18.80
CA ARG A 476 14.82 -16.36 20.24
C ARG A 476 14.75 -17.86 20.47
N GLU A 477 15.15 -18.26 21.67
CA GLU A 477 14.93 -19.60 22.15
C GLU A 477 13.42 -19.84 22.28
N ALA A 478 12.94 -20.89 21.64
CA ALA A 478 11.54 -21.28 21.67
C ALA A 478 11.24 -22.04 22.96
N ALA A 479 10.13 -21.68 23.60
CA ALA A 479 9.59 -22.47 24.71
C ALA A 479 9.33 -23.91 24.24
N ALA A 480 9.75 -24.85 25.06
CA ALA A 480 9.74 -26.25 24.72
C ALA A 480 8.29 -26.79 24.76
N SER A 481 7.69 -27.15 23.62
CA SER A 481 6.31 -27.68 23.60
C SER A 481 6.19 -28.99 24.39
N GLU A 482 5.18 -29.10 25.25
CA GLU A 482 4.89 -30.31 26.03
C GLU A 482 4.40 -31.47 25.13
N GLU A 483 3.74 -31.15 24.02
CA GLU A 483 3.35 -32.13 23.00
C GLU A 483 4.53 -32.48 22.10
N LYS A 484 4.88 -33.77 22.04
CA LYS A 484 5.79 -34.29 21.01
C LYS A 484 5.08 -34.24 19.66
N ILE A 485 5.41 -33.25 18.85
CA ILE A 485 4.91 -33.18 17.47
C ILE A 485 5.45 -34.39 16.69
N PRO A 486 4.61 -35.30 16.20
CA PRO A 486 5.03 -36.52 15.51
C PRO A 486 5.34 -36.20 14.04
N VAL A 487 6.36 -35.37 13.79
CA VAL A 487 6.85 -35.03 12.46
C VAL A 487 8.24 -35.63 12.29
N MET A 488 8.50 -36.22 11.13
CA MET A 488 9.80 -36.78 10.78
C MET A 488 10.60 -35.75 10.00
N VAL A 489 11.85 -35.53 10.38
CA VAL A 489 12.77 -34.63 9.68
C VAL A 489 14.02 -35.39 9.27
N THR A 490 14.31 -35.38 7.98
CA THR A 490 15.54 -35.94 7.40
C THR A 490 16.34 -34.82 6.77
N ARG A 491 17.64 -34.78 7.03
CA ARG A 491 18.57 -33.82 6.43
C ARG A 491 19.72 -34.60 5.80
N ASN A 492 19.92 -34.40 4.51
CA ASN A 492 21.01 -35.00 3.75
C ASN A 492 21.77 -33.91 2.99
N ILE A 493 23.07 -34.06 2.83
CA ILE A 493 23.93 -33.11 2.11
C ILE A 493 24.53 -33.83 0.91
N PHE A 494 24.57 -33.18 -0.25
CA PHE A 494 25.13 -33.70 -1.50
C PHE A 494 26.05 -32.66 -2.16
N LYS A 495 26.97 -33.11 -3.01
CA LYS A 495 27.76 -32.21 -3.85
C LYS A 495 26.90 -31.74 -5.03
N ALA A 496 26.89 -30.43 -5.30
CA ALA A 496 25.98 -29.86 -6.29
C ALA A 496 26.32 -30.31 -7.73
N ASP A 497 27.60 -30.58 -8.01
CA ASP A 497 28.14 -31.07 -9.27
C ASP A 497 28.12 -32.60 -9.40
N ASP A 498 28.04 -33.33 -8.29
CA ASP A 498 28.10 -34.80 -8.22
C ASP A 498 27.03 -35.37 -7.27
N ARG A 499 25.77 -35.19 -7.67
CA ARG A 499 24.61 -35.57 -6.85
C ARG A 499 24.23 -37.04 -6.94
N TYR A 500 24.49 -37.72 -8.05
CA TYR A 500 23.91 -39.03 -8.32
C TYR A 500 24.98 -40.10 -8.57
N ARG A 501 24.75 -41.31 -8.03
CA ARG A 501 25.49 -42.52 -8.40
C ARG A 501 24.54 -43.49 -9.11
N TYR A 502 25.07 -44.23 -10.07
CA TYR A 502 24.31 -45.22 -10.83
C TYR A 502 24.84 -46.61 -10.51
N GLU A 503 23.98 -47.49 -10.01
CA GLU A 503 24.30 -48.89 -9.72
C GLU A 503 23.19 -49.77 -10.28
N GLY A 504 23.55 -50.74 -11.13
CA GLY A 504 22.57 -51.68 -11.69
C GLY A 504 21.45 -51.03 -12.50
N ASN A 505 21.74 -49.97 -13.28
CA ASN A 505 20.76 -49.13 -14.00
C ASN A 505 19.75 -48.38 -13.11
N GLU A 506 19.99 -48.33 -11.79
CA GLU A 506 19.21 -47.52 -10.87
C GLU A 506 19.98 -46.27 -10.44
N LYS A 507 19.24 -45.17 -10.22
CA LYS A 507 19.78 -43.86 -9.85
C LYS A 507 19.61 -43.64 -8.35
N PHE A 508 20.73 -43.40 -7.66
CA PHE A 508 20.74 -43.12 -6.22
C PHE A 508 21.32 -41.73 -5.94
N ASP A 509 20.81 -41.06 -4.91
CA ASP A 509 21.46 -39.86 -4.38
C ASP A 509 22.80 -40.23 -3.71
N LYS A 510 23.83 -39.45 -4.02
CA LYS A 510 25.18 -39.52 -3.47
C LYS A 510 25.32 -38.46 -2.39
N PHE A 511 25.08 -38.87 -1.15
CA PHE A 511 25.23 -37.99 0.00
C PHE A 511 26.66 -37.95 0.52
N VAL A 512 27.09 -36.76 0.97
CA VAL A 512 28.39 -36.53 1.60
C VAL A 512 28.34 -37.12 3.01
N GLN A 513 29.20 -38.11 3.27
CA GLN A 513 29.34 -38.73 4.59
C GLN A 513 30.58 -38.25 5.35
N ASP A 514 31.58 -37.75 4.62
CA ASP A 514 32.91 -37.39 5.13
C ASP A 514 33.15 -35.87 5.09
N GLU A 515 34.36 -35.46 4.69
CA GLU A 515 34.84 -34.09 4.76
C GLU A 515 34.28 -33.17 3.66
N PHE A 516 34.22 -31.88 3.96
CA PHE A 516 33.89 -30.83 3.00
C PHE A 516 35.15 -30.31 2.32
N LEU A 517 35.17 -30.38 1.00
CA LEU A 517 36.16 -29.74 0.15
C LEU A 517 35.92 -28.23 0.05
N LEU A 518 37.01 -27.47 0.00
CA LEU A 518 36.99 -26.02 -0.25
C LEU A 518 36.53 -25.72 -1.67
N ASP A 519 35.97 -24.52 -1.85
CA ASP A 519 35.52 -23.98 -3.14
C ASP A 519 34.59 -24.91 -3.94
N THR A 520 33.97 -25.86 -3.25
CA THR A 520 33.02 -26.83 -3.81
C THR A 520 31.62 -26.47 -3.34
N ALA A 521 30.67 -26.43 -4.28
CA ALA A 521 29.27 -26.17 -3.98
C ALA A 521 28.58 -27.41 -3.41
N TYR A 522 27.92 -27.25 -2.27
CA TYR A 522 27.12 -28.29 -1.62
C TYR A 522 25.64 -27.89 -1.62
N GLY A 523 24.76 -28.87 -1.77
CA GLY A 523 23.33 -28.76 -1.54
C GLY A 523 22.93 -29.48 -0.25
N CYS A 524 22.10 -28.86 0.57
CA CYS A 524 21.46 -29.50 1.72
C CYS A 524 19.98 -29.71 1.41
N GLN A 525 19.59 -30.98 1.34
CA GLN A 525 18.22 -31.44 1.20
C GLN A 525 17.60 -31.63 2.58
N PHE A 526 16.44 -31.04 2.82
CA PHE A 526 15.65 -31.31 4.01
C PHE A 526 14.25 -31.81 3.61
N LEU A 527 13.87 -32.94 4.19
CA LEU A 527 12.56 -33.58 4.01
C LEU A 527 11.83 -33.57 5.34
N ILE A 528 10.61 -33.04 5.33
CA ILE A 528 9.74 -33.01 6.50
C ILE A 528 8.45 -33.75 6.18
N SER A 529 8.12 -34.76 6.98
CA SER A 529 6.95 -35.62 6.74
C SER A 529 6.00 -35.60 7.93
N ASN A 530 4.70 -35.46 7.65
CA ASN A 530 3.62 -35.57 8.62
C ASN A 530 2.97 -36.95 8.52
N PRO A 531 3.38 -37.94 9.33
CA PRO A 531 2.76 -39.27 9.36
C PRO A 531 1.36 -39.30 10.00
N THR A 532 0.77 -38.18 10.39
CA THR A 532 -0.52 -38.15 11.12
C THR A 532 -1.69 -37.71 10.26
N SER A 533 -2.90 -38.04 10.72
CA SER A 533 -4.17 -37.65 10.10
C SER A 533 -4.56 -36.19 10.34
N SER A 534 -3.80 -35.43 11.14
CA SER A 534 -4.10 -34.04 11.46
C SER A 534 -3.20 -33.09 10.66
N ARG A 535 -3.79 -32.03 10.11
CA ARG A 535 -3.05 -30.92 9.49
C ARG A 535 -2.13 -30.28 10.54
N ARG A 536 -0.88 -30.04 10.18
CA ARG A 536 0.13 -29.43 11.07
C ARG A 536 0.66 -28.15 10.43
N ARG A 537 0.72 -27.09 11.23
CA ARG A 537 1.37 -25.83 10.87
C ARG A 537 2.51 -25.58 11.85
N PHE A 538 3.70 -25.33 11.34
CA PHE A 538 4.87 -24.99 12.16
C PHE A 538 5.85 -24.14 11.38
N THR A 539 6.80 -23.53 12.09
CA THR A 539 7.89 -22.76 11.48
C THR A 539 9.19 -23.54 11.63
N ALA A 540 9.90 -23.77 10.52
CA ALA A 540 11.20 -24.42 10.52
C ALA A 540 12.31 -23.38 10.34
N PHE A 541 13.32 -23.38 11.22
CA PHE A 541 14.51 -22.55 11.08
C PHE A 541 15.61 -23.33 10.35
N LEU A 542 16.04 -22.81 9.20
CA LEU A 542 17.13 -23.33 8.38
C LEU A 542 18.35 -22.42 8.53
N GLN A 543 19.54 -22.99 8.65
CA GLN A 543 20.79 -22.24 8.72
C GLN A 543 21.89 -22.97 7.94
N ILE A 544 22.74 -22.21 7.25
CA ILE A 544 23.96 -22.77 6.65
C ILE A 544 25.00 -23.08 7.74
N PRO A 545 26.00 -23.94 7.47
CA PRO A 545 27.08 -24.18 8.41
C PRO A 545 27.92 -22.93 8.71
N GLU A 546 28.52 -22.89 9.90
CA GLU A 546 29.49 -21.85 10.27
C GLU A 546 30.68 -21.85 9.30
N GLY A 547 31.12 -20.66 8.90
CA GLY A 547 32.21 -20.52 7.93
C GLY A 547 31.80 -20.68 6.46
N ALA A 548 30.56 -21.06 6.17
CA ALA A 548 30.04 -21.18 4.81
C ALA A 548 29.46 -19.85 4.28
N ILE A 549 29.35 -19.75 2.95
CA ILE A 549 28.70 -18.66 2.22
C ILE A 549 27.52 -19.25 1.42
N PRO A 550 26.32 -18.63 1.45
CA PRO A 550 25.16 -19.12 0.70
C PRO A 550 25.32 -18.91 -0.81
N LEU A 551 24.79 -19.86 -1.59
CA LEU A 551 24.73 -19.81 -3.06
C LEU A 551 23.29 -19.67 -3.56
N ASN A 552 23.10 -19.38 -4.85
CA ASN A 552 21.79 -19.34 -5.52
C ASN A 552 20.76 -18.41 -4.86
N LYS A 553 21.17 -17.18 -4.52
CA LYS A 553 20.34 -16.22 -3.74
C LYS A 553 19.88 -16.80 -2.40
N GLY A 554 20.72 -17.64 -1.79
CA GLY A 554 20.46 -18.30 -0.51
C GLY A 554 20.50 -17.34 0.68
N PHE A 555 20.36 -17.91 1.87
CA PHE A 555 20.29 -17.19 3.13
C PHE A 555 21.29 -17.77 4.14
N TYR A 556 21.73 -16.96 5.10
CA TYR A 556 22.55 -17.45 6.23
C TYR A 556 21.70 -18.24 7.21
N GLY A 557 20.54 -17.69 7.57
CA GLY A 557 19.51 -18.32 8.37
C GLY A 557 18.15 -17.79 7.95
N LYS A 558 17.14 -18.66 7.88
CA LYS A 558 15.78 -18.30 7.48
C LYS A 558 14.78 -19.19 8.18
N SER A 559 13.74 -18.57 8.74
CA SER A 559 12.55 -19.31 9.15
C SER A 559 11.56 -19.40 8.01
N ILE A 560 11.05 -20.61 7.77
CA ILE A 560 10.07 -20.90 6.73
C ILE A 560 8.80 -21.43 7.41
N PRO A 561 7.63 -20.80 7.18
CA PRO A 561 6.37 -21.37 7.60
C PRO A 561 6.08 -22.62 6.75
N ILE A 562 5.72 -23.70 7.41
CA ILE A 562 5.45 -25.00 6.80
C ILE A 562 4.07 -25.45 7.21
N VAL A 563 3.27 -25.78 6.21
CA VAL A 563 1.94 -26.36 6.35
C VAL A 563 1.99 -27.76 5.77
N LEU A 564 1.90 -28.77 6.63
CA LEU A 564 1.81 -30.16 6.23
C LEU A 564 0.38 -30.64 6.36
N GLU A 565 -0.16 -31.11 5.25
CA GLU A 565 -1.42 -31.82 5.22
C GLU A 565 -1.27 -33.23 5.84
N PRO A 566 -2.38 -33.91 6.16
CA PRO A 566 -2.34 -35.29 6.63
C PRO A 566 -1.55 -36.20 5.68
N TYR A 567 -0.63 -37.02 6.21
CA TYR A 567 0.19 -37.97 5.44
C TYR A 567 1.04 -37.34 4.31
N SER A 568 1.34 -36.04 4.39
CA SER A 568 2.12 -35.36 3.37
C SER A 568 3.60 -35.23 3.74
N ASN A 569 4.43 -35.02 2.73
CA ASN A 569 5.83 -34.64 2.88
C ASN A 569 6.12 -33.33 2.13
N GLN A 570 7.13 -32.61 2.59
CA GLN A 570 7.63 -31.42 1.93
C GLN A 570 9.15 -31.50 1.84
N LEU A 571 9.66 -31.29 0.63
CA LEU A 571 11.08 -31.27 0.31
C LEU A 571 11.50 -29.84 0.02
N ALA A 572 12.64 -29.42 0.57
CA ALA A 572 13.31 -28.22 0.06
C ALA A 572 14.83 -28.33 0.20
N GLU A 573 15.51 -27.51 -0.61
CA GLU A 573 16.96 -27.56 -0.80
C GLU A 573 17.54 -26.15 -0.72
N TYR A 574 18.74 -26.03 -0.16
CA TYR A 574 19.53 -24.80 -0.17
C TYR A 574 21.01 -25.10 -0.38
N TYR A 575 21.74 -24.13 -0.94
CA TYR A 575 23.11 -24.33 -1.41
C TYR A 575 24.11 -23.43 -0.69
N PHE A 576 25.32 -23.94 -0.46
CA PHE A 576 26.41 -23.20 0.18
C PHE A 576 27.79 -23.75 -0.24
N TYR A 577 28.85 -23.00 0.01
CA TYR A 577 30.23 -23.45 -0.14
C TYR A 577 31.14 -22.93 0.97
N PHE A 578 32.33 -23.51 1.10
CA PHE A 578 33.36 -23.10 2.06
C PHE A 578 34.55 -22.46 1.34
N PRO A 579 34.78 -21.14 1.47
CA PRO A 579 35.94 -20.45 0.87
C PRO A 579 37.24 -20.62 1.68
N LYS A 580 37.15 -21.10 2.93
CA LYS A 580 38.29 -21.32 3.84
C LYS A 580 38.03 -22.54 4.72
N PRO A 581 39.09 -23.20 5.22
CA PRO A 581 38.94 -24.25 6.22
C PRO A 581 38.13 -23.74 7.41
N ALA A 582 37.17 -24.53 7.89
CA ALA A 582 36.37 -24.15 9.05
C ALA A 582 37.28 -23.95 10.27
N VAL A 583 37.06 -22.87 11.03
CA VAL A 583 37.89 -22.49 12.19
C VAL A 583 37.69 -23.46 13.37
N SER A 584 36.63 -24.28 13.37
CA SER A 584 36.50 -25.40 14.28
C SER A 584 36.94 -26.71 13.62
N GLY A 585 38.12 -27.21 14.01
CA GLY A 585 38.56 -28.60 13.82
C GLY A 585 37.70 -29.64 14.57
N LYS A 586 36.42 -29.32 14.79
CA LYS A 586 35.34 -30.18 15.30
C LYS A 586 34.01 -29.64 14.77
N LEU A 587 33.79 -29.71 13.45
CA LEU A 587 32.44 -30.03 12.98
C LEU A 587 32.12 -31.41 13.57
N ARG A 588 31.45 -31.45 14.72
CA ARG A 588 30.89 -32.68 15.26
C ARG A 588 29.80 -33.15 14.29
N TYR A 589 30.20 -33.76 13.17
CA TYR A 589 29.44 -34.83 12.54
C TYR A 589 29.59 -36.09 13.40
N GLY A 590 29.25 -35.95 14.68
CA GLY A 590 28.81 -37.10 15.44
C GLY A 590 27.35 -37.24 15.07
N PHE A 591 27.01 -38.28 14.30
CA PHE A 591 25.73 -38.94 14.53
C PHE A 591 25.55 -39.01 16.06
N PRO A 592 24.56 -38.34 16.67
CA PRO A 592 24.02 -38.91 17.87
C PRO A 592 23.49 -40.25 17.38
N LYS A 593 24.10 -41.36 17.82
CA LYS A 593 23.43 -42.66 17.81
C LYS A 593 21.96 -42.39 18.06
N MET A 594 21.09 -42.74 17.11
CA MET A 594 19.66 -42.56 17.23
C MET A 594 19.21 -43.00 18.62
N LYS A 595 19.04 -42.02 19.51
CA LYS A 595 18.28 -42.13 20.74
C LYS A 595 17.33 -40.97 20.68
N LYS A 596 16.13 -41.30 20.19
CA LYS A 596 14.83 -40.62 20.31
C LYS A 596 14.88 -39.14 20.75
N SER A 597 14.22 -38.30 19.95
CA SER A 597 13.82 -36.90 20.22
C SER A 597 15.01 -35.92 20.24
N TRP A 598 15.00 -34.79 19.54
CA TRP A 598 14.05 -33.68 19.68
C TRP A 598 14.24 -32.72 18.50
N LEU A 599 13.22 -32.58 17.64
CA LEU A 599 12.99 -31.35 16.89
C LEU A 599 11.63 -30.83 17.40
N ARG A 600 11.64 -29.84 18.30
CA ARG A 600 10.39 -29.24 18.78
C ARG A 600 9.92 -28.21 17.76
N LEU A 601 9.14 -28.70 16.81
CA LEU A 601 8.31 -27.85 15.98
C LEU A 601 7.26 -27.17 16.87
N ARG A 602 6.95 -25.90 16.59
CA ARG A 602 5.93 -25.15 17.33
C ARG A 602 4.69 -24.99 16.46
N LYS A 603 3.52 -25.25 17.04
CA LYS A 603 2.21 -24.95 16.44
C LYS A 603 2.01 -23.43 16.43
N SER A 604 1.74 -22.82 15.28
CA SER A 604 1.26 -21.43 15.24
C SER A 604 -0.13 -21.39 15.90
N HIS A 605 -0.29 -20.54 16.93
CA HIS A 605 -1.59 -20.26 17.54
C HIS A 605 -2.41 -19.30 16.69
#